data_AF-A0A1C7W778-F1
#
_entry.id   AF-A0A1C7W778-F1
#
_cell.length_a   1.000
_cell.length_b   1.000
_cell.length_c   1.000
_cell.angle_alpha   90.00
_cell.angle_beta   90.00
_cell.angle_gamma   90.00
#
_symmetry.space_group_name_H-M   'P 1'
#
loop_
_entity.id
_entity.type
_entity.pdbx_description
1 polymer ?
#
loop_
_entity_poly.entity_id
_entity_poly.type
_entity_poly.pdbx_seq_one_letter_code
_entity_poly.pdbx_strand_id
1 'polypeptide(L)'
;MAKSKWPKPPTYQVPLFNCADIVLLRQREEATDYFTRLGLEFDLSGFDGFAYTHLMEGKPPLLLIGVFLHEPQILAHEACHTAFEICSHVGVPTPNDSQNETFCYLVQRIMHKFMPYITKE
;
A
#
# COMPACT_ATOMS: atom_id res chain seq x y z
N MET A 1 -13.88 25.06 -15.98
CA MET A 1 -13.80 23.61 -15.71
C MET A 1 -13.47 23.46 -14.23
N ALA A 2 -14.39 22.93 -13.43
CA ALA A 2 -14.10 22.66 -12.02
C ALA A 2 -12.93 21.66 -11.99
N LYS A 3 -11.82 22.02 -11.35
CA LYS A 3 -10.74 21.06 -11.06
C LYS A 3 -11.41 19.92 -10.31
N SER A 4 -11.55 18.76 -10.96
CA SER A 4 -12.08 17.55 -10.34
C SER A 4 -11.34 17.37 -9.02
N LYS A 5 -12.08 17.40 -7.90
CA LYS A 5 -11.48 17.24 -6.56
C LYS A 5 -10.82 15.88 -6.56
N TRP A 6 -9.50 15.86 -6.32
CA TRP A 6 -8.73 14.63 -6.15
C TRP A 6 -9.46 13.74 -5.13
N PRO A 7 -10.01 12.58 -5.53
CA PRO A 7 -10.59 11.64 -4.59
C PRO A 7 -9.46 11.22 -3.66
N LYS A 8 -9.56 11.51 -2.35
CA LYS A 8 -8.51 11.13 -1.41
C LYS A 8 -8.72 9.65 -1.05
N PRO A 9 -7.95 8.70 -1.62
CA PRO A 9 -8.01 7.32 -1.22
C PRO A 9 -7.73 7.18 0.29
N PRO A 10 -8.17 6.09 0.93
CA PRO A 10 -7.80 5.80 2.31
C PRO A 10 -6.28 5.78 2.48
N THR A 11 -5.78 6.49 3.49
CA THR A 11 -4.35 6.54 3.79
C THR A 11 -4.05 6.09 5.21
N TYR A 12 -2.82 5.64 5.42
CA TYR A 12 -2.31 5.21 6.71
C TYR A 12 -0.83 5.52 6.85
N GLN A 13 -0.47 6.33 7.84
CA GLN A 13 0.93 6.54 8.19
C GLN A 13 1.50 5.25 8.79
N VAL A 14 2.67 4.82 8.30
CA VAL A 14 3.34 3.62 8.78
C VAL A 14 3.54 3.68 10.30
N PRO A 15 2.97 2.74 11.07
CA PRO A 15 3.08 2.76 12.52
C PRO A 15 4.52 2.43 12.96
N LEU A 16 4.86 2.79 14.20
CA LEU A 16 6.20 2.66 14.81
C LEU A 16 7.27 3.59 14.23
N PHE A 17 7.38 3.66 12.91
CA PHE A 17 8.50 4.33 12.24
C PHE A 17 8.14 5.70 11.68
N ASN A 18 6.86 5.96 11.40
CA ASN A 18 6.40 7.19 10.74
C ASN A 18 7.19 7.53 9.47
N CYS A 19 7.66 6.49 8.77
CA CYS A 19 8.64 6.61 7.69
C CYS A 19 8.02 6.77 6.30
N ALA A 20 6.71 6.52 6.16
CA ALA A 20 6.00 6.59 4.89
C ALA A 20 4.49 6.68 5.13
N ASP A 21 3.76 7.08 4.09
CA ASP A 21 2.31 6.89 4.00
C ASP A 21 2.00 5.71 3.09
N ILE A 22 1.02 4.90 3.49
CA ILE A 22 0.42 3.83 2.68
C ILE A 22 -0.92 4.33 2.14
N VAL A 23 -1.13 4.18 0.85
CA VAL A 23 -2.36 4.55 0.14
C VAL A 23 -3.04 3.32 -0.41
N LEU A 24 -4.33 3.16 -0.10
CA LEU A 24 -5.15 2.06 -0.61
C LEU A 24 -5.94 2.49 -1.87
N LEU A 25 -5.71 1.78 -2.96
CA LEU A 25 -6.41 1.92 -4.24
C LEU A 25 -7.30 0.70 -4.44
N ARG A 26 -8.60 0.93 -4.70
CA ARG A 26 -9.64 -0.12 -4.65
C ARG A 26 -10.22 -0.43 -6.01
N GLN A 27 -10.00 0.45 -6.99
CA GLN A 27 -10.48 0.28 -8.36
C GLN A 27 -9.32 0.47 -9.34
N ARG A 28 -9.39 -0.21 -10.48
CA ARG A 28 -8.36 -0.10 -11.51
C ARG A 28 -8.29 1.31 -12.05
N GLU A 29 -9.44 1.93 -12.28
CA GLU A 29 -9.56 3.31 -12.77
C GLU A 29 -8.98 4.30 -11.77
N GLU A 30 -9.23 4.09 -10.47
CA GLU A 30 -8.63 4.88 -9.39
C GLU A 30 -7.10 4.75 -9.40
N ALA A 31 -6.58 3.53 -9.53
CA ALA A 31 -5.14 3.28 -9.58
C ALA A 31 -4.48 3.89 -10.83
N THR A 32 -5.08 3.72 -12.02
CA THR A 32 -4.59 4.31 -13.27
C THR A 32 -4.54 5.83 -13.18
N ASP A 33 -5.58 6.49 -12.65
CA ASP A 33 -5.58 7.95 -12.46
C ASP A 33 -4.51 8.35 -11.43
N TYR A 34 -4.32 7.57 -10.37
CA TYR A 34 -3.30 7.83 -9.36
C TYR A 34 -1.88 7.78 -9.93
N PHE A 35 -1.52 6.70 -10.66
CA PHE A 35 -0.21 6.58 -11.32
C PHE A 35 0.01 7.69 -12.35
N THR A 36 -1.00 7.97 -13.18
CA THR A 36 -0.94 9.04 -14.20
C THR A 36 -0.61 10.39 -13.56
N ARG A 37 -1.23 10.71 -12.41
CA ARG A 37 -0.97 11.97 -11.68
C ARG A 37 0.41 12.02 -11.03
N LEU A 38 1.00 10.87 -10.70
CA LEU A 38 2.39 10.78 -10.27
C LEU A 38 3.38 10.87 -11.45
N GLY A 39 2.89 10.92 -12.70
CA GLY A 39 3.74 10.88 -13.89
C GLY A 39 4.35 9.50 -14.12
N LEU A 40 3.68 8.45 -13.65
CA LEU A 40 4.14 7.05 -13.75
C LEU A 40 3.24 6.29 -14.72
N GLU A 41 3.85 5.38 -15.49
CA GLU A 41 3.15 4.39 -16.28
C GLU A 41 3.25 3.04 -15.56
N PHE A 42 2.11 2.43 -15.25
CA PHE A 42 2.03 1.13 -14.61
C PHE A 42 0.92 0.32 -15.26
N ASP A 43 1.27 -0.80 -15.91
CA ASP A 43 0.28 -1.68 -16.50
C ASP A 43 -0.38 -2.55 -15.42
N LEU A 44 -1.66 -2.29 -15.19
CA LEU A 44 -2.46 -3.03 -14.22
C LEU A 44 -3.05 -4.33 -14.80
N SER A 45 -2.84 -4.64 -16.08
CA SER A 45 -3.42 -5.82 -16.72
C SER A 45 -3.02 -7.11 -15.99
N GLY A 46 -4.01 -7.96 -15.68
CA GLY A 46 -3.79 -9.25 -15.00
C GLY A 46 -3.57 -9.21 -13.48
N PHE A 47 -3.51 -8.04 -12.84
CA PHE A 47 -3.34 -7.93 -11.38
C PHE A 47 -4.67 -7.94 -10.63
N ASP A 48 -4.88 -8.80 -9.64
CA ASP A 48 -6.04 -8.72 -8.74
C ASP A 48 -5.81 -7.77 -7.54
N GLY A 49 -4.54 -7.53 -7.23
CA GLY A 49 -4.01 -6.54 -6.31
C GLY A 49 -2.55 -6.22 -6.65
N PHE A 50 -1.95 -5.24 -5.98
CA PHE A 50 -0.52 -4.96 -6.09
C PHE A 50 0.03 -4.21 -4.87
N ALA A 51 1.34 -4.28 -4.66
CA ALA A 51 2.09 -3.41 -3.77
C ALA A 51 3.15 -2.66 -4.59
N TYR A 52 3.28 -1.35 -4.39
CA TYR A 52 4.22 -0.52 -5.14
C TYR A 52 4.85 0.56 -4.26
N THR A 53 6.17 0.70 -4.34
CA THR A 53 6.94 1.74 -3.63
C THR A 53 7.37 2.82 -4.62
N HIS A 54 6.89 4.05 -4.43
CA HIS A 54 7.38 5.21 -5.16
C HIS A 54 8.40 5.98 -4.31
N LEU A 55 9.66 5.94 -4.72
CA LEU A 55 10.74 6.71 -4.09
C LEU A 55 10.72 8.15 -4.60
N MET A 56 10.78 9.11 -3.68
CA MET A 56 10.83 10.54 -3.99
C MET A 56 12.11 11.15 -3.41
N GLU A 57 12.88 11.85 -4.23
CA GLU A 57 14.13 12.47 -3.78
C GLU A 57 13.86 13.48 -2.64
N GLY A 58 14.57 13.29 -1.52
CA GLY A 58 14.46 14.15 -0.34
C GLY A 58 13.14 14.06 0.43
N LYS A 59 12.29 13.05 0.15
CA LYS A 59 10.99 12.86 0.83
C LYS A 59 10.80 11.40 1.27
N PRO A 60 9.96 11.16 2.30
CA PRO A 60 9.50 9.82 2.64
C PRO A 60 8.94 9.09 1.40
N PRO A 61 9.18 7.78 1.23
CA PRO A 61 8.58 7.03 0.14
C PRO A 61 7.06 7.01 0.25
N LEU A 62 6.40 6.88 -0.89
CA LEU A 62 4.96 6.67 -0.98
C LEU A 62 4.70 5.19 -1.26
N LEU A 63 3.98 4.52 -0.37
CA LEU A 63 3.62 3.11 -0.50
C LEU A 63 2.19 3.02 -1.04
N LEU A 64 1.97 2.21 -2.06
CA LEU A 64 0.66 1.99 -2.68
C LEU A 64 0.27 0.53 -2.50
N ILE A 65 -0.98 0.29 -2.11
CA ILE A 65 -1.61 -1.02 -2.10
C ILE A 65 -2.83 -0.96 -3.01
N GLY A 66 -2.89 -1.81 -4.04
CA GLY A 66 -4.06 -2.06 -4.86
C GLY A 66 -4.80 -3.31 -4.43
N VAL A 67 -6.12 -3.26 -4.29
CA VAL A 67 -6.99 -4.43 -4.05
C VAL A 67 -8.26 -4.31 -4.88
N PHE A 68 -8.30 -4.92 -6.06
CA PHE A 68 -9.37 -4.68 -7.04
C PHE A 68 -10.56 -5.63 -6.88
N LEU A 69 -10.32 -6.87 -6.45
CA LEU A 69 -11.39 -7.83 -6.20
C LEU A 69 -12.00 -7.68 -4.80
N HIS A 70 -11.50 -6.75 -3.98
CA HIS A 70 -12.03 -6.46 -2.65
C HIS A 70 -11.98 -7.66 -1.68
N GLU A 71 -11.04 -8.58 -1.90
CA GLU A 71 -10.93 -9.81 -1.11
C GLU A 71 -9.89 -9.68 0.02
N PRO A 72 -10.18 -10.13 1.25
CA PRO A 72 -9.25 -10.04 2.39
C PRO A 72 -7.88 -10.69 2.14
N GLN A 73 -7.86 -11.83 1.44
CA GLN A 73 -6.62 -12.55 1.12
C GLN A 73 -5.70 -11.75 0.20
N ILE A 74 -6.24 -10.95 -0.71
CA ILE A 74 -5.46 -10.09 -1.61
C ILE A 74 -4.84 -8.98 -0.78
N LEU A 75 -5.62 -8.31 0.08
CA LEU A 75 -5.08 -7.29 0.99
C LEU A 75 -3.99 -7.87 1.89
N ALA A 76 -4.17 -9.08 2.41
CA ALA A 76 -3.17 -9.73 3.26
C ALA A 76 -1.85 -9.98 2.50
N HIS A 77 -1.95 -10.43 1.24
CA HIS A 77 -0.81 -10.62 0.36
C HIS A 77 -0.05 -9.30 0.12
N GLU A 78 -0.75 -8.25 -0.30
CA GLU A 78 -0.13 -6.95 -0.59
C GLU A 78 0.37 -6.24 0.68
N ALA A 79 -0.26 -6.48 1.83
CA ALA A 79 0.21 -6.02 3.12
C ALA A 79 1.54 -6.67 3.50
N CYS A 80 1.77 -7.94 3.14
CA CYS A 80 3.06 -8.61 3.35
C CYS A 80 4.15 -7.95 2.50
N HIS A 81 3.91 -7.74 1.21
CA HIS A 81 4.87 -7.04 0.35
C HIS A 81 5.18 -5.64 0.89
N THR A 82 4.15 -4.87 1.26
CA THR A 82 4.33 -3.53 1.83
C THR A 82 5.09 -3.54 3.16
N ALA A 83 4.86 -4.54 4.03
CA ALA A 83 5.59 -4.69 5.28
C ALA A 83 7.08 -5.02 5.05
N PHE A 84 7.41 -5.85 4.06
CA PHE A 84 8.80 -6.09 3.66
C PHE A 84 9.49 -4.82 3.19
N GLU A 85 8.82 -4.03 2.35
CA GLU A 85 9.33 -2.74 1.87
C GLU A 85 9.59 -1.77 3.02
N ILE A 86 8.67 -1.67 3.99
CA ILE A 86 8.85 -0.87 5.20
C ILE A 86 10.07 -1.34 5.99
N CYS A 87 10.15 -2.64 6.30
CA CYS A 87 11.27 -3.21 7.06
C CYS A 87 12.62 -2.94 6.37
N SER A 88 12.70 -3.17 5.06
CA SER A 88 13.86 -2.86 4.24
C SER A 88 14.24 -1.37 4.35
N HIS A 89 13.25 -0.48 4.17
CA HIS A 89 13.47 0.96 4.21
C HIS A 89 14.01 1.47 5.55
N VAL A 90 13.56 0.88 6.67
CA VAL A 90 13.99 1.29 8.01
C VAL A 90 15.16 0.46 8.56
N GLY A 91 15.71 -0.47 7.77
CA GLY A 91 16.83 -1.32 8.18
C GLY A 91 16.48 -2.40 9.20
N VAL A 92 15.22 -2.81 9.30
CA VAL A 92 14.78 -3.94 10.13
C VAL A 92 14.96 -5.23 9.33
N PRO A 93 15.78 -6.20 9.80
CA PRO A 93 15.98 -7.45 9.09
C PRO A 93 14.74 -8.35 9.16
N THR A 94 14.48 -9.10 8.09
CA THR A 94 13.42 -10.12 8.02
C THR A 94 14.00 -11.49 7.66
N PRO A 95 14.78 -12.11 8.56
CA PRO A 95 15.38 -13.43 8.35
C PRO A 95 14.30 -14.53 8.25
N ASN A 96 14.65 -15.66 7.60
CA ASN A 96 13.74 -16.79 7.38
C ASN A 96 13.87 -17.91 8.43
N ASP A 97 14.74 -17.74 9.41
CA ASP A 97 15.06 -18.73 10.46
C ASP A 97 14.57 -18.32 11.86
N SER A 98 13.88 -17.19 11.97
CA SER A 98 13.36 -16.65 13.23
C SER A 98 12.03 -15.93 13.04
N GLN A 99 11.39 -15.59 14.17
CA GLN A 99 10.12 -14.86 14.17
C GLN A 99 10.35 -13.39 13.79
N ASN A 100 9.60 -12.92 12.79
CA ASN A 100 9.66 -11.53 12.33
C ASN A 100 8.53 -10.70 12.97
N GLU A 101 8.65 -10.39 14.27
CA GLU A 101 7.60 -9.69 15.03
C GLU A 101 7.25 -8.31 14.46
N THR A 102 8.25 -7.51 14.06
CA THR A 102 8.01 -6.22 13.42
C THR A 102 7.21 -6.35 12.13
N PHE A 103 7.57 -7.33 11.28
CA PHE A 103 6.83 -7.62 10.06
C PHE A 103 5.39 -8.05 10.35
N CYS A 104 5.21 -9.01 11.27
CA CYS A 104 3.89 -9.51 11.66
C CYS A 104 3.00 -8.38 12.20
N TYR A 105 3.56 -7.51 13.03
CA TYR A 105 2.89 -6.33 13.53
C TYR A 105 2.48 -5.38 12.39
N LEU A 106 3.38 -5.07 11.45
CA LEU A 106 3.07 -4.20 10.32
C LEU A 106 1.92 -4.77 9.48
N VAL A 107 1.98 -6.05 9.10
CA VAL A 107 0.91 -6.74 8.37
C VAL A 107 -0.41 -6.64 9.12
N GLN A 108 -0.42 -6.98 10.42
CA GLN A 108 -1.62 -6.90 11.26
C GLN A 108 -2.23 -5.49 11.25
N ARG A 109 -1.41 -4.45 11.36
CA ARG A 109 -1.89 -3.06 11.44
C ARG A 109 -2.39 -2.55 10.09
N ILE A 110 -1.73 -2.90 8.99
CA ILE A 110 -2.19 -2.59 7.63
C ILE A 110 -3.54 -3.26 7.39
N MET A 111 -3.66 -4.56 7.69
CA MET A 111 -4.92 -5.30 7.60
C MET A 111 -6.02 -4.63 8.41
N HIS A 112 -5.80 -4.43 9.72
CA HIS A 112 -6.78 -3.80 10.61
C HIS A 112 -7.24 -2.42 10.09
N LYS A 113 -6.33 -1.63 9.51
CA LYS A 113 -6.65 -0.31 9.00
C LYS A 113 -7.44 -0.36 7.69
N PHE A 114 -7.08 -1.24 6.76
CA PHE A 114 -7.62 -1.23 5.41
C PHE A 114 -8.79 -2.18 5.17
N MET A 115 -8.97 -3.19 6.02
CA MET A 115 -10.07 -4.15 5.91
C MET A 115 -11.45 -3.48 5.75
N PRO A 116 -11.81 -2.45 6.55
CA PRO A 116 -13.12 -1.79 6.44
C PRO A 116 -13.38 -1.09 5.11
N TYR A 117 -12.34 -0.80 4.32
CA TYR A 117 -12.48 -0.11 3.04
C TYR A 117 -12.63 -1.04 1.85
N ILE A 118 -12.38 -2.35 2.03
CA ILE A 118 -12.54 -3.36 0.98
C ILE A 118 -13.70 -4.32 1.25
N THR A 119 -14.13 -4.53 2.50
CA THR A 119 -15.39 -5.23 2.76
C THR A 119 -16.56 -4.33 2.42
N LYS A 120 -17.43 -4.76 1.49
CA LYS A 120 -18.76 -4.17 1.34
C LYS A 120 -19.58 -4.49 2.59
N GLU A 121 -20.29 -3.50 3.14
CA GLU A 121 -21.47 -3.78 3.98
C GLU A 121 -22.54 -4.51 3.16
#